data_AF-A0A7Y7P7V9-F1
#
_entry.id   AF-A0A7Y7P7V9-F1
#
_cell.length_a   1.000
_cell.length_b   1.000
_cell.length_c   1.000
_cell.angle_alpha   90.00
_cell.angle_beta   90.00
_cell.angle_gamma   90.00
#
_symmetry.space_group_name_H-M   'P 1'
#
loop_
_entity.id
_entity.type
_entity.pdbx_description
1 polymer ?
#
loop_
_entity_poly.entity_id
_entity_poly.type
_entity_poly.pdbx_seq_one_letter_code
_entity_poly.pdbx_strand_id
1 'polypeptide(L)' 'MNTNEFKGTWNETKGKLKQKFAILTDNDLMFEEGKKEEMYGRLQIKLGKSKAELLKVISEL' A
#
# COMPACT_ATOMS: atom_id res chain seq x y z
N MET A 1 11.34 14.10 -5.18
CA MET A 1 10.62 13.12 -6.02
C MET A 1 9.18 13.60 -6.16
N ASN A 2 8.70 13.76 -7.39
CA ASN A 2 7.40 14.37 -7.66
C ASN A 2 6.26 13.45 -7.22
N THR A 3 5.25 14.01 -6.54
CA THR A 3 4.05 13.32 -6.05
C THR A 3 3.33 12.51 -7.14
N ASN A 4 3.48 12.93 -8.39
CA ASN A 4 2.85 12.30 -9.56
C ASN A 4 3.46 10.93 -9.92
N GLU A 5 4.77 10.74 -9.74
CA GLU A 5 5.43 9.44 -10.01
C GLU A 5 5.00 8.40 -8.96
N PHE A 6 4.87 8.81 -7.70
CA PHE A 6 4.43 7.93 -6.62
C PHE A 6 3.01 7.38 -6.85
N LYS A 7 2.09 8.21 -7.37
CA LYS A 7 0.70 7.80 -7.65
C LYS A 7 0.62 6.79 -8.81
N GLY A 8 1.46 6.97 -9.84
CA GLY A 8 1.59 6.03 -10.95
C GLY A 8 2.08 4.66 -10.48
N THR A 9 3.18 4.63 -9.73
CA THR A 9 3.74 3.39 -9.17
C THR A 9 2.78 2.72 -8.18
N TRP A 10 2.08 3.51 -7.34
CA TRP A 10 1.16 2.97 -6.33
C TRP A 10 0.01 2.16 -6.94
N ASN A 11 -0.49 2.56 -8.11
CA ASN A 11 -1.59 1.84 -8.77
C ASN A 11 -1.17 0.45 -9.26
N GLU A 12 0.11 0.25 -9.56
CA GLU A 12 0.67 -1.08 -9.84
C GLU A 12 0.94 -1.85 -8.54
N THR A 13 1.58 -1.20 -7.56
CA THR A 13 1.86 -1.79 -6.25
C THR A 13 0.59 -2.32 -5.58
N LYS A 14 -0.53 -1.59 -5.64
CA LYS A 14 -1.81 -2.04 -5.07
C LYS A 14 -2.33 -3.30 -5.75
N GLY A 15 -2.16 -3.42 -7.07
CA GLY A 15 -2.57 -4.62 -7.82
C GLY A 15 -1.79 -5.84 -7.35
N LYS A 16 -0.47 -5.71 -7.28
CA LYS A 16 0.44 -6.75 -6.77
C LYS A 16 0.14 -7.10 -5.30
N LEU A 17 -0.14 -6.11 -4.45
CA LEU A 17 -0.53 -6.32 -3.06
C LEU A 17 -1.84 -7.10 -2.95
N LYS A 18 -2.86 -6.80 -3.76
CA LYS A 18 -4.12 -7.56 -3.79
C LYS A 18 -3.91 -9.01 -4.24
N GLN A 19 -3.04 -9.24 -5.21
CA GLN A 19 -2.69 -10.60 -5.64
C GLN A 19 -1.96 -11.38 -4.55
N LYS A 20 -1.04 -10.73 -3.82
CA LYS A 20 -0.26 -11.34 -2.74
C LYS A 20 -1.08 -11.54 -1.46
N PHE A 21 -2.01 -10.63 -1.19
CA PHE A 21 -2.86 -10.63 -0.01
C PHE A 21 -4.33 -10.54 -0.42
N ALA A 22 -4.98 -11.71 -0.54
CA ALA A 22 -6.41 -11.80 -0.86
C ALA A 22 -7.33 -11.09 0.15
N ILE A 23 -6.80 -10.78 1.35
CA ILE A 23 -7.52 -10.03 2.39
C ILE A 23 -7.59 -8.52 2.12
N LEU A 24 -6.74 -8.00 1.23
CA LEU A 24 -6.71 -6.59 0.87
C LEU A 24 -7.77 -6.30 -0.19
N THR A 25 -8.57 -5.26 0.07
CA THR A 25 -9.56 -4.76 -0.87
C THR A 25 -9.08 -3.45 -1.50
N ASP A 26 -9.79 -3.01 -2.54
CA ASP A 26 -9.48 -1.73 -3.18
C ASP A 26 -9.58 -0.55 -2.21
N ASN A 27 -10.52 -0.64 -1.25
CA ASN A 27 -10.72 0.37 -0.23
C ASN A 27 -9.53 0.52 0.74
N ASP A 28 -8.86 -0.58 1.08
CA ASP A 28 -7.70 -0.55 1.99
C ASP A 28 -6.45 0.03 1.33
N LEU A 29 -6.38 -0.07 0.01
CA LEU A 29 -5.27 0.41 -0.82
C LEU A 29 -5.58 1.73 -1.50
N MET A 30 -6.71 2.34 -1.16
CA MET A 30 -7.13 3.61 -1.70
C MET A 30 -6.20 4.71 -1.17
N PHE A 31 -5.43 5.29 -2.07
CA PHE A 31 -4.54 6.40 -1.75
C PHE A 31 -5.27 7.72 -2.00
N GLU A 32 -5.56 8.43 -0.92
CA GLU A 32 -5.92 9.84 -0.96
C GLU A 32 -4.68 10.70 -0.72
N GLU A 33 -4.51 11.76 -1.52
CA GLU A 33 -3.40 12.69 -1.36
C GLU A 33 -3.42 13.30 0.04
N GLY A 34 -2.29 13.23 0.75
CA GLY A 34 -2.19 13.63 2.16
C GLY A 34 -2.57 12.56 3.19
N LYS A 35 -3.22 11.45 2.81
CA LYS A 35 -3.60 10.35 3.72
C LYS A 35 -2.72 9.11 3.62
N LYS A 36 -1.48 9.27 3.12
CA LYS A 36 -0.51 8.18 2.98
C LYS A 36 -0.30 7.41 4.29
N GLU A 37 -0.19 8.13 5.40
CA GLU A 37 0.06 7.52 6.72
C GLU A 37 -1.14 6.71 7.23
N GLU A 38 -2.36 7.21 7.03
CA GLU A 38 -3.59 6.50 7.38
C GLU A 38 -3.73 5.19 6.61
N MET A 39 -3.46 5.22 5.29
CA MET A 39 -3.46 4.03 4.45
C MET A 39 -2.46 2.98 4.95
N TYR A 40 -1.22 3.38 5.27
CA TYR A 40 -0.25 2.45 5.86
C TYR A 40 -0.71 1.90 7.21
N GLY A 41 -1.31 2.72 8.08
CA GLY A 41 -1.85 2.26 9.36
C GLY A 41 -2.93 1.19 9.18
N ARG A 42 -3.87 1.39 8.25
CA ARG A 42 -4.89 0.40 7.91
C ARG A 42 -4.28 -0.90 7.39
N LEU A 43 -3.30 -0.80 6.49
CA LEU A 43 -2.58 -1.96 5.95
C LEU A 43 -1.85 -2.74 7.04
N GLN A 44 -1.20 -2.05 7.98
CA GLN A 44 -0.52 -2.69 9.11
C GLN A 44 -1.49 -3.49 9.97
N ILE A 45 -2.65 -2.90 10.31
CA ILE A 45 -3.68 -3.56 11.13
C ILE A 45 -4.28 -4.74 10.38
N LYS A 46 -4.63 -4.54 9.10
CA LYS A 46 -5.33 -5.56 8.31
C LYS A 46 -4.44 -6.76 7.97
N LEU A 47 -3.18 -6.49 7.62
CA LEU A 47 -2.20 -7.54 7.34
C LEU A 47 -1.59 -8.13 8.62
N GLY A 48 -1.81 -7.51 9.78
CA GLY A 48 -1.13 -7.86 11.03
C GLY A 48 0.39 -7.72 10.93
N LYS A 49 0.88 -6.85 10.05
CA LYS A 49 2.31 -6.67 9.74
C LYS A 49 2.82 -5.33 10.22
N SER A 50 4.05 -5.30 10.70
CA SER A 50 4.74 -4.05 11.02
C SER A 50 4.98 -3.21 9.76
N LYS A 51 5.12 -1.90 9.92
CA LYS A 51 5.44 -0.98 8.82
C LYS A 51 6.68 -1.42 8.04
N ALA A 52 7.72 -1.92 8.72
CA ALA A 52 8.93 -2.42 8.09
C ALA A 52 8.66 -3.61 7.14
N GLU A 53 7.87 -4.59 7.59
CA GLU A 53 7.45 -5.73 6.78
C GLU A 53 6.65 -5.29 5.56
N LEU A 54 5.71 -4.36 5.75
CA LEU A 54 4.90 -3.82 4.66
C LEU A 54 5.75 -3.07 3.63
N LEU A 55 6.68 -2.23 4.09
CA LEU A 55 7.62 -1.52 3.22
C LEU A 55 8.53 -2.47 2.48
N LYS A 56 9.02 -3.53 3.15
CA LYS A 56 9.82 -4.56 2.51
C LYS A 56 9.04 -5.24 1.39
N VAL A 57 7.80 -5.66 1.66
CA VAL A 57 6.95 -6.24 0.62
C VAL A 57 6.75 -5.27 -0.54
N ILE A 58 6.47 -3.99 -0.27
CA ILE A 58 6.30 -2.97 -1.32
C ILE A 58 7.59 -2.76 -2.13
N SER A 59 8.76 -2.82 -1.50
CA SER A 59 10.05 -2.71 -2.20
C SER A 59 10.42 -3.97 -3.00
N GLU A 60 9.86 -5.12 -2.66
CA GLU A 60 10.06 -6.40 -3.37
C GLU A 60 9.04 -6.62 -4.50
N LEU A 61 8.08 -5.72 -4.68
CA LEU A 61 7.03 -5.77 -5.71
C LEU A 61 7.39 -4.91 -6.92
#